data_AF-A0A960W4H2-F1
#
_entry.id   AF-A0A960W4H2-F1
#
_cell.length_a   1.000
_cell.length_b   1.000
_cell.length_c   1.000
_cell.angle_alpha   90.00
_cell.angle_beta   90.00
_cell.angle_gamma   90.00
#
_symmetry.space_group_name_H-M   'P 1'
#
loop_
_entity.id
_entity.type
_entity.pdbx_description
1 polymer ?
#
loop_
_entity_poly.entity_id
_entity_poly.type
_entity_poly.pdbx_seq_one_letter_code
_entity_poly.pdbx_strand_id
1 'polypeptide(L)'
;MRKKVFCLFFFIIGNLFASVSYNTAKKIEKSSPILSIVLYEDILANSKNKKVIQNAVNRLYYLYMRYNKYDDLFILNHEHPPGKSTQKKIDKLLKKISHDFRIEEGVLKEVFKLTVQKDISYRKKLLDLLKSEHDDLTLKYILKYIFAIKIKIKDFESLRYIISEFPILYPDLRMVYYVASREENVDKVMQELSAISDLSHAEKLDLLFYYATYLKNIGQYRMSVRFFRMSYSFSQKNQSKHSVNRSMLETAKTLLIAGKSKDGCKLIKGYKFPIENEGDEVLDIYCNKGKQNKKKLQVLKPSLVLLAEKENGQLYKKILKGL
;
A
#
# COMPACT_ATOMS: atom_id res chain seq x y z
N MET A 1 -39.58 -6.14 -48.12
CA MET A 1 -39.98 -6.21 -46.69
C MET A 1 -39.28 -7.39 -46.03
N ARG A 2 -38.18 -7.16 -45.30
CA ARG A 2 -37.41 -8.20 -44.59
C ARG A 2 -37.56 -8.00 -43.09
N LYS A 3 -38.06 -9.04 -42.40
CA LYS A 3 -38.29 -9.10 -40.96
C LYS A 3 -36.96 -8.93 -40.21
N LYS A 4 -36.89 -7.98 -39.27
CA LYS A 4 -35.78 -7.81 -38.33
C LYS A 4 -35.89 -8.88 -37.24
N VAL A 5 -34.91 -9.77 -37.18
CA VAL A 5 -34.68 -10.66 -36.04
C VAL A 5 -33.92 -9.85 -34.98
N PHE A 6 -34.57 -9.61 -33.85
CA PHE A 6 -34.00 -8.91 -32.71
C PHE A 6 -33.37 -9.96 -31.77
N CYS A 7 -32.07 -10.20 -31.90
CA CYS A 7 -31.33 -11.00 -30.91
C CYS A 7 -31.03 -10.14 -29.68
N LEU A 8 -31.84 -10.30 -28.64
CA LEU A 8 -31.54 -9.87 -27.28
C LEU A 8 -30.34 -10.70 -26.76
N PHE A 9 -29.13 -10.15 -26.84
CA PHE A 9 -28.01 -10.62 -26.03
C PHE A 9 -28.22 -10.14 -24.60
N PHE A 10 -28.84 -10.99 -23.77
CA PHE A 10 -28.77 -10.88 -22.33
C PHE A 10 -27.32 -11.14 -21.90
N PHE A 11 -26.53 -10.08 -21.78
CA PHE A 11 -25.27 -10.11 -21.04
C PHE A 11 -25.61 -10.15 -19.54
N ILE A 12 -25.92 -11.34 -19.03
CA ILE A 12 -25.91 -11.61 -17.58
C ILE A 12 -24.43 -11.75 -17.19
N ILE A 13 -23.74 -10.63 -16.97
CA ILE A 13 -22.54 -10.65 -16.13
C ILE A 13 -23.07 -10.78 -14.70
N GLY A 14 -23.06 -12.02 -14.21
CA GLY A 14 -23.54 -12.35 -12.89
C GLY A 14 -22.86 -11.50 -11.82
N ASN A 15 -23.67 -10.79 -11.03
CA ASN A 15 -23.32 -10.44 -9.66
C ASN A 15 -23.18 -11.74 -8.87
N LEU A 16 -22.00 -12.35 -8.93
CA LEU A 16 -21.67 -13.60 -8.26
C LEU A 16 -20.71 -13.31 -7.12
N PHE A 17 -21.14 -12.47 -6.18
CA PHE A 17 -20.40 -12.24 -4.95
C PHE A 17 -21.33 -12.44 -3.75
N ALA A 18 -21.29 -13.65 -3.22
CA ALA A 18 -21.71 -13.88 -1.84
C ALA A 18 -20.79 -13.03 -0.95
N SER A 19 -21.39 -12.12 -0.18
CA SER A 19 -20.67 -11.31 0.83
C SER A 19 -19.74 -12.19 1.65
N VAL A 20 -18.47 -11.80 1.80
CA VAL A 20 -17.50 -12.59 2.59
C VAL A 20 -18.00 -12.71 4.02
N SER A 21 -18.12 -13.95 4.51
CA SER A 21 -18.55 -14.17 5.89
C SER A 21 -17.42 -13.92 6.88
N TYR A 22 -17.75 -13.42 8.08
CA TYR A 22 -16.81 -13.28 9.20
C TYR A 22 -16.10 -14.60 9.55
N ASN A 23 -16.81 -15.73 9.43
CA ASN A 23 -16.23 -17.05 9.68
C ASN A 23 -15.18 -17.43 8.63
N THR A 24 -15.40 -17.03 7.37
CA THR A 24 -14.40 -17.18 6.30
C THR A 24 -13.15 -16.39 6.64
N ALA A 25 -13.28 -15.11 6.99
CA ALA A 25 -12.14 -14.28 7.39
C ALA A 25 -11.35 -14.90 8.56
N LYS A 26 -12.04 -15.37 9.60
CA LYS A 26 -11.42 -16.03 10.76
C LYS A 26 -10.70 -17.34 10.39
N LYS A 27 -11.23 -18.11 9.43
CA LYS A 27 -10.59 -19.33 8.94
C LYS A 27 -9.30 -18.99 8.18
N ILE A 28 -9.34 -17.98 7.32
CA ILE A 28 -8.17 -17.51 6.58
C ILE A 28 -7.11 -16.94 7.52
N GLU A 29 -7.50 -16.21 8.54
CA GLU A 29 -6.59 -15.63 9.52
C GLU A 29 -5.68 -16.70 10.17
N LYS A 30 -6.22 -17.89 10.45
CA LYS A 30 -5.43 -19.02 10.98
C LYS A 30 -4.34 -19.50 10.02
N SER A 31 -4.57 -19.38 8.70
CA SER A 31 -3.63 -19.83 7.66
C SER A 31 -2.66 -18.72 7.21
N SER A 32 -3.14 -17.49 7.15
CA SER A 32 -2.36 -16.30 6.82
C SER A 32 -3.07 -15.07 7.40
N PRO A 33 -2.60 -14.53 8.55
CA PRO A 33 -3.25 -13.40 9.17
C PRO A 33 -3.22 -12.13 8.30
N ILE A 34 -2.11 -11.85 7.60
CA ILE A 34 -2.01 -10.69 6.71
C ILE A 34 -3.02 -10.73 5.56
N LEU A 35 -3.27 -11.90 4.97
CA LEU A 35 -4.25 -12.05 3.88
C LEU A 35 -5.70 -12.04 4.38
N SER A 36 -5.95 -12.18 5.68
CA SER A 36 -7.29 -12.01 6.23
C SER A 36 -7.69 -10.55 6.36
N ILE A 37 -6.74 -9.61 6.32
CA ILE A 37 -7.00 -8.16 6.46
C ILE A 37 -8.01 -7.70 5.41
N VAL A 38 -7.78 -8.01 4.13
CA VAL A 38 -8.68 -7.62 3.02
C VAL A 38 -10.11 -8.15 3.21
N LEU A 39 -10.28 -9.30 3.86
CA LEU A 39 -11.60 -9.88 4.13
C LEU A 39 -12.31 -9.12 5.25
N TYR A 40 -11.58 -8.71 6.28
CA TYR A 40 -12.15 -7.88 7.34
C TYR A 40 -12.45 -6.46 6.86
N GLU A 41 -11.63 -5.88 5.98
CA GLU A 41 -11.91 -4.62 5.28
C GLU A 41 -13.21 -4.72 4.47
N ASP A 42 -13.38 -5.79 3.68
CA ASP A 42 -14.60 -6.03 2.90
C ASP A 42 -15.83 -6.20 3.79
N ILE A 43 -15.72 -6.94 4.89
CA ILE A 43 -16.80 -7.07 5.88
C ILE A 43 -17.15 -5.71 6.49
N LEU A 44 -16.16 -4.89 6.82
CA LEU A 44 -16.37 -3.56 7.39
C LEU A 44 -17.14 -2.66 6.42
N ALA A 45 -16.78 -2.70 5.13
CA ALA A 45 -17.41 -1.89 4.09
C ALA A 45 -18.84 -2.35 3.73
N ASN A 46 -19.10 -3.67 3.74
CA ASN A 46 -20.30 -4.24 3.12
C ASN A 46 -21.30 -4.87 4.10
N SER A 47 -20.92 -5.16 5.35
CA SER A 47 -21.82 -5.77 6.33
C SER A 47 -22.85 -4.77 6.85
N LYS A 48 -24.11 -5.22 7.01
CA LYS A 48 -25.16 -4.45 7.71
C LYS A 48 -25.26 -4.80 9.20
N ASN A 49 -24.60 -5.86 9.64
CA ASN A 49 -24.70 -6.34 11.02
C ASN A 49 -23.69 -5.63 11.93
N LYS A 50 -24.18 -4.77 12.84
CA LYS A 50 -23.36 -3.98 13.77
C LYS A 50 -22.40 -4.83 14.62
N LYS A 51 -22.84 -6.01 15.09
CA LYS A 51 -21.98 -6.90 15.90
C LYS A 51 -20.84 -7.48 15.06
N VAL A 52 -21.13 -7.84 13.81
CA VAL A 52 -20.12 -8.33 12.87
C VAL A 52 -19.14 -7.22 12.51
N ILE A 53 -19.62 -6.00 12.25
CA ILE A 53 -18.78 -4.83 12.02
C ILE A 53 -17.86 -4.59 13.21
N GLN A 54 -18.39 -4.53 14.43
CA GLN A 54 -17.58 -4.31 15.63
C GLN A 54 -16.50 -5.39 15.81
N ASN A 55 -16.84 -6.65 15.53
CA ASN A 55 -15.88 -7.74 15.57
C ASN A 55 -14.79 -7.58 14.51
N ALA A 56 -15.14 -7.21 13.28
CA ALA A 56 -14.18 -6.95 12.20
C ALA A 56 -13.25 -5.79 12.56
N VAL A 57 -13.79 -4.66 13.05
CA VAL A 57 -13.02 -3.50 13.55
C VAL A 57 -12.01 -3.94 14.61
N ASN A 58 -12.44 -4.69 15.61
CA ASN A 58 -11.54 -5.19 16.67
C ASN A 58 -10.42 -6.09 16.13
N ARG A 59 -10.71 -6.92 15.11
CA ARG A 59 -9.69 -7.74 14.44
C ARG A 59 -8.73 -6.87 13.62
N LEU A 60 -9.24 -5.88 12.89
CA LEU A 60 -8.42 -4.96 12.08
C LEU A 60 -7.44 -4.16 12.96
N TYR A 61 -7.87 -3.63 14.12
CA TYR A 61 -6.94 -3.01 15.08
C TYR A 61 -5.77 -3.91 15.42
N TYR A 62 -6.05 -5.17 15.76
CA TYR A 62 -5.01 -6.14 16.10
C TYR A 62 -4.09 -6.43 14.90
N LEU A 63 -4.65 -6.66 13.72
CA LEU A 63 -3.88 -7.01 12.52
C LEU A 63 -3.05 -5.83 12.01
N TYR A 64 -3.60 -4.62 11.95
CA TYR A 64 -2.87 -3.43 11.53
C TYR A 64 -1.69 -3.12 12.45
N MET A 65 -1.87 -3.21 13.77
CA MET A 65 -0.74 -3.08 14.72
C MET A 65 0.30 -4.18 14.53
N ARG A 66 -0.14 -5.43 14.32
CA ARG A 66 0.77 -6.59 14.15
C ARG A 66 1.65 -6.47 12.91
N TYR A 67 1.12 -5.90 11.82
CA TYR A 67 1.81 -5.76 10.54
C TYR A 67 2.29 -4.33 10.25
N ASN A 68 2.30 -3.45 11.26
CA ASN A 68 2.74 -2.06 11.14
C ASN A 68 2.02 -1.25 10.03
N LYS A 69 0.76 -1.57 9.74
CA LYS A 69 -0.09 -0.81 8.80
C LYS A 69 -0.67 0.43 9.50
N TYR A 70 0.21 1.36 9.84
CA TYR A 70 -0.15 2.50 10.69
C TYR A 70 -1.09 3.48 10.01
N ASP A 71 -0.93 3.70 8.72
CA ASP A 71 -1.85 4.51 7.92
C ASP A 71 -3.30 3.96 7.97
N ASP A 72 -3.47 2.65 7.75
CA ASP A 72 -4.78 1.98 7.87
C ASP A 72 -5.31 2.04 9.32
N LEU A 73 -4.43 1.88 10.31
CA LEU A 73 -4.77 1.97 11.73
C LEU A 73 -5.33 3.33 12.12
N PHE A 74 -4.73 4.43 11.63
CA PHE A 74 -5.17 5.78 11.98
C PHE A 74 -6.45 6.18 11.26
N ILE A 75 -6.63 5.76 10.00
CA ILE A 75 -7.91 5.90 9.29
C ILE A 75 -9.01 5.15 10.06
N LEU A 76 -8.76 3.89 10.45
CA LEU A 76 -9.71 3.10 11.24
C LEU A 76 -10.02 3.76 12.59
N ASN A 77 -9.02 4.36 13.24
CA ASN A 77 -9.19 5.07 14.52
C ASN A 77 -10.08 6.30 14.42
N HIS A 78 -10.00 7.00 13.29
CA HIS A 78 -10.85 8.15 13.02
C HIS A 78 -12.30 7.72 12.76
N GLU A 79 -12.51 6.71 11.90
CA GLU A 79 -13.84 6.27 11.47
C GLU A 79 -14.56 5.43 12.53
N HIS A 80 -13.81 4.62 13.29
CA HIS A 80 -14.34 3.67 14.27
C HIS A 80 -13.54 3.70 15.58
N PRO A 81 -13.68 4.77 16.40
CA PRO A 81 -12.93 4.93 17.64
C PRO A 81 -13.04 3.70 18.57
N PRO A 82 -11.93 3.16 19.08
CA PRO A 82 -11.95 1.93 19.83
C PRO A 82 -12.20 2.19 21.32
N GLY A 83 -12.45 1.12 22.08
CA GLY A 83 -12.53 1.20 23.54
C GLY A 83 -11.20 1.61 24.20
N LYS A 84 -11.28 2.09 25.45
CA LYS A 84 -10.16 2.65 26.22
C LYS A 84 -8.88 1.80 26.21
N SER A 85 -9.00 0.47 26.28
CA SER A 85 -7.83 -0.44 26.31
C SER A 85 -7.03 -0.41 25.00
N THR A 86 -7.73 -0.46 23.86
CA THR A 86 -7.10 -0.38 22.54
C THR A 86 -6.59 1.03 22.27
N GLN A 87 -7.33 2.07 22.67
CA GLN A 87 -6.87 3.45 22.56
C GLN A 87 -5.53 3.66 23.28
N LYS A 88 -5.36 3.13 24.50
CA LYS A 88 -4.09 3.17 25.22
C LYS A 88 -2.93 2.51 24.47
N LYS A 89 -3.19 1.47 23.66
CA LYS A 89 -2.15 0.84 22.82
C LYS A 89 -1.76 1.74 21.66
N ILE A 90 -2.73 2.40 21.03
CA ILE A 90 -2.50 3.38 19.97
C ILE A 90 -1.70 4.57 20.54
N ASP A 91 -2.09 5.10 21.70
CA ASP A 91 -1.36 6.21 22.34
C ASP A 91 0.09 5.83 22.68
N LYS A 92 0.35 4.59 23.12
CA LYS A 92 1.72 4.09 23.32
C LYS A 92 2.51 4.00 22.02
N LEU A 93 1.86 3.60 20.92
CA LEU A 93 2.47 3.58 19.60
C LEU A 93 2.81 5.00 19.13
N LEU A 94 1.90 5.96 19.32
CA LEU A 94 2.14 7.37 19.01
C LEU A 94 3.33 7.94 19.77
N LYS A 95 3.43 7.63 21.08
CA LYS A 95 4.59 7.99 21.91
C LYS A 95 5.89 7.43 21.36
N LYS A 96 5.87 6.17 20.91
CA LYS A 96 7.05 5.55 20.29
C LYS A 96 7.45 6.26 19.00
N ILE A 97 6.49 6.52 18.11
CA ILE A 97 6.73 7.23 16.84
C ILE A 97 7.27 8.64 17.12
N SER A 98 6.61 9.37 18.03
CA SER A 98 7.03 10.69 18.50
C SER A 98 8.49 10.68 18.97
N HIS A 99 8.88 9.71 19.79
CA HIS A 99 10.25 9.54 20.25
C HIS A 99 11.22 9.22 19.10
N ASP A 100 10.89 8.24 18.25
CA ASP A 100 11.76 7.76 17.16
C ASP A 100 12.05 8.86 16.13
N PHE A 101 11.08 9.75 15.89
CA PHE A 101 11.21 10.86 14.93
C PHE A 101 11.46 12.22 15.57
N ARG A 102 11.61 12.30 16.90
CA ARG A 102 11.81 13.55 17.66
C ARG A 102 10.72 14.60 17.43
N ILE A 103 9.49 14.15 17.22
CA ILE A 103 8.32 15.01 17.00
C ILE A 103 7.55 15.09 18.31
N GLU A 104 7.06 16.28 18.69
CA GLU A 104 6.21 16.41 19.87
C GLU A 104 4.92 15.56 19.72
N GLU A 105 4.55 14.80 20.76
CA GLU A 105 3.38 13.91 20.74
C GLU A 105 2.08 14.69 20.44
N GLY A 106 1.96 15.92 20.96
CA GLY A 106 0.81 16.80 20.72
C GLY A 106 0.66 17.14 19.24
N VAL A 107 1.75 17.58 18.61
CA VAL A 107 1.83 17.90 17.18
C VAL A 107 1.48 16.66 16.34
N LEU A 108 2.07 15.51 16.64
CA LEU A 108 1.81 14.28 15.89
C LEU A 108 0.32 13.87 15.96
N LYS A 109 -0.31 13.97 17.13
CA LYS A 109 -1.74 13.70 17.32
C LYS A 109 -2.61 14.67 16.51
N GLU A 110 -2.25 15.94 16.50
CA GLU A 110 -2.98 16.97 15.75
C GLU A 110 -2.85 16.76 14.24
N VAL A 111 -1.63 16.51 13.73
CA VAL A 111 -1.40 16.12 12.33
C VAL A 111 -2.30 14.95 11.97
N PHE A 112 -2.35 13.90 12.78
CA PHE A 112 -3.13 12.70 12.46
C PHE A 112 -4.62 12.98 12.40
N LYS A 113 -5.12 13.79 13.34
CA LYS A 113 -6.52 14.23 13.36
C LYS A 113 -6.87 15.04 12.10
N LEU A 114 -6.01 16.00 11.73
CA LEU A 114 -6.25 16.89 10.60
C LEU A 114 -6.09 16.18 9.24
N THR A 115 -5.17 15.22 9.15
CA THR A 115 -4.82 14.55 7.89
C THR A 115 -5.96 13.68 7.36
N VAL A 116 -6.71 13.00 8.23
CA VAL A 116 -7.82 12.13 7.79
C VAL A 116 -9.01 12.94 7.30
N GLN A 117 -9.13 14.21 7.71
CA GLN A 117 -10.23 15.09 7.33
C GLN A 117 -10.03 15.69 5.93
N LYS A 118 -11.13 15.83 5.17
CA LYS A 118 -11.11 16.31 3.78
C LYS A 118 -11.49 17.78 3.62
N ASP A 119 -12.06 18.41 4.66
CA ASP A 119 -12.62 19.77 4.52
C ASP A 119 -11.55 20.86 4.36
N ILE A 120 -11.90 21.90 3.63
CA ILE A 120 -11.01 23.04 3.31
C ILE A 120 -10.48 23.73 4.58
N SER A 121 -11.29 23.84 5.63
CA SER A 121 -10.86 24.44 6.91
C SER A 121 -9.70 23.67 7.54
N TYR A 122 -9.72 22.33 7.46
CA TYR A 122 -8.67 21.48 8.00
C TYR A 122 -7.43 21.47 7.12
N ARG A 123 -7.58 21.63 5.79
CA ARG A 123 -6.46 21.84 4.87
C ARG A 123 -5.62 23.05 5.28
N LYS A 124 -6.25 24.17 5.62
CA LYS A 124 -5.56 25.39 6.10
C LYS A 124 -4.85 25.16 7.43
N LYS A 125 -5.55 24.61 8.42
CA LYS A 125 -4.95 24.31 9.74
C LYS A 125 -3.74 23.37 9.65
N LEU A 126 -3.83 22.35 8.79
CA LEU A 126 -2.72 21.43 8.55
C LEU A 126 -1.53 22.19 7.93
N LEU A 127 -1.79 23.09 7.00
CA LEU A 127 -0.76 23.92 6.38
C LEU A 127 -0.08 24.85 7.39
N ASP A 128 -0.87 25.52 8.23
CA ASP A 128 -0.35 26.44 9.26
C ASP A 128 0.56 25.67 10.23
N LEU A 129 0.15 24.47 10.64
CA LEU A 129 0.95 23.60 11.50
C LEU A 129 2.24 23.14 10.81
N LEU A 130 2.20 22.81 9.51
CA LEU A 130 3.39 22.46 8.75
C LEU A 130 4.34 23.66 8.60
N LYS A 131 3.82 24.87 8.41
CA LYS A 131 4.62 26.10 8.29
C LYS A 131 5.26 26.52 9.62
N SER A 132 4.69 26.11 10.75
CA SER A 132 5.28 26.34 12.07
C SER A 132 6.42 25.39 12.42
N GLU A 133 6.62 24.31 11.65
CA GLU A 133 7.74 23.39 11.86
C GLU A 133 8.99 23.91 11.16
N HIS A 134 10.06 24.09 11.92
CA HIS A 134 11.32 24.66 11.43
C HIS A 134 12.42 23.61 11.24
N ASP A 135 12.27 22.41 11.81
CA ASP A 135 13.20 21.31 11.58
C ASP A 135 12.87 20.58 10.27
N ASP A 136 13.76 20.69 9.28
CA ASP A 136 13.60 20.10 7.95
C ASP A 136 13.37 18.58 8.02
N LEU A 137 14.13 17.88 8.87
CA LEU A 137 14.02 16.44 9.00
C LEU A 137 12.64 16.02 9.56
N THR A 138 12.17 16.71 10.58
CA THR A 138 10.84 16.51 11.19
C THR A 138 9.74 16.80 10.18
N LEU A 139 9.82 17.93 9.47
CA LEU A 139 8.87 18.29 8.42
C LEU A 139 8.81 17.21 7.34
N LYS A 140 9.94 16.66 6.90
CA LYS A 140 10.00 15.52 5.96
C LYS A 140 9.22 14.32 6.44
N TYR A 141 9.37 13.94 7.71
CA TYR A 141 8.67 12.78 8.28
C TYR A 141 7.17 13.02 8.41
N ILE A 142 6.77 14.21 8.87
CA ILE A 142 5.36 14.61 8.94
C ILE A 142 4.73 14.56 7.54
N LEU A 143 5.41 15.13 6.53
CA LEU A 143 4.93 15.13 5.15
C LEU A 143 4.84 13.71 4.57
N LYS A 144 5.82 12.83 4.83
CA LYS A 144 5.76 11.41 4.42
C LYS A 144 4.50 10.73 4.96
N TYR A 145 4.16 10.99 6.22
CA TYR A 145 2.95 10.47 6.83
C TYR A 145 1.68 11.05 6.19
N ILE A 146 1.62 12.37 6.01
CA ILE A 146 0.47 13.05 5.40
C ILE A 146 0.21 12.48 4.01
N PHE A 147 1.26 12.34 3.19
CA PHE A 147 1.17 11.78 1.85
C PHE A 147 0.64 10.34 1.89
N ALA A 148 1.16 9.49 2.77
CA ALA A 148 0.70 8.11 2.89
C ALA A 148 -0.82 8.02 3.15
N ILE A 149 -1.33 8.79 4.12
CA ILE A 149 -2.77 8.78 4.44
C ILE A 149 -3.60 9.42 3.33
N LYS A 150 -3.21 10.61 2.85
CA LYS A 150 -3.97 11.34 1.83
C LYS A 150 -4.10 10.54 0.53
N ILE A 151 -3.05 9.81 0.13
CA ILE A 151 -3.10 8.88 -1.00
C ILE A 151 -4.11 7.77 -0.75
N LYS A 152 -4.10 7.16 0.45
CA LYS A 152 -5.04 6.09 0.80
C LYS A 152 -6.49 6.52 0.76
N ILE A 153 -6.80 7.70 1.30
CA ILE A 153 -8.17 8.26 1.27
C ILE A 153 -8.51 8.94 -0.07
N LYS A 154 -7.60 8.90 -1.05
CA LYS A 154 -7.70 9.50 -2.39
C LYS A 154 -7.96 11.01 -2.39
N ASP A 155 -7.42 11.73 -1.42
CA ASP A 155 -7.52 13.19 -1.30
C ASP A 155 -6.32 13.88 -1.99
N PHE A 156 -6.27 13.76 -3.32
CA PHE A 156 -5.19 14.30 -4.14
C PHE A 156 -5.24 15.83 -4.27
N GLU A 157 -6.39 16.45 -4.05
CA GLU A 157 -6.52 17.90 -4.03
C GLU A 157 -5.76 18.53 -2.87
N SER A 158 -5.92 17.99 -1.66
CA SER A 158 -5.15 18.44 -0.50
C SER A 158 -3.65 18.30 -0.72
N LEU A 159 -3.22 17.20 -1.36
CA LEU A 159 -1.81 17.00 -1.69
C LEU A 159 -1.30 17.99 -2.72
N ARG A 160 -2.10 18.29 -3.76
CA ARG A 160 -1.74 19.32 -4.75
C ARG A 160 -1.55 20.68 -4.09
N TYR A 161 -2.43 21.03 -3.15
CA TYR A 161 -2.33 22.27 -2.38
C TYR A 161 -1.09 22.32 -1.49
N ILE A 162 -0.76 21.23 -0.78
CA ILE A 162 0.49 21.14 -0.02
C ILE A 162 1.69 21.27 -0.97
N ILE A 163 1.64 20.66 -2.15
CA ILE A 163 2.71 20.75 -3.15
C ILE A 163 2.96 22.16 -3.64
N SER A 164 1.91 22.95 -3.87
CA SER A 164 2.08 24.35 -4.29
C SER A 164 2.68 25.24 -3.20
N GLU A 165 2.43 24.93 -1.93
CA GLU A 165 2.88 25.74 -0.78
C GLU A 165 4.30 25.39 -0.32
N PHE A 166 4.75 24.16 -0.59
CA PHE A 166 6.11 23.68 -0.31
C PHE A 166 6.82 23.36 -1.63
N PRO A 167 7.25 24.37 -2.42
CA PRO A 167 7.85 24.15 -3.74
C PRO A 167 9.16 23.36 -3.67
N ILE A 168 9.89 23.45 -2.55
CA ILE A 168 11.04 22.59 -2.21
C ILE A 168 10.51 21.32 -1.53
N LEU A 169 9.55 20.64 -2.15
CA LEU A 169 9.16 19.33 -1.69
C LEU A 169 10.24 18.34 -2.03
N TYR A 170 10.54 17.46 -1.08
CA TYR A 170 11.47 16.37 -1.30
C TYR A 170 11.11 15.62 -2.60
N PRO A 171 12.06 15.47 -3.53
CA PRO A 171 11.82 14.86 -4.84
C PRO A 171 11.08 13.52 -4.79
N ASP A 172 11.36 12.71 -3.76
CA ASP A 172 10.64 11.46 -3.50
C ASP A 172 9.13 11.69 -3.30
N LEU A 173 8.73 12.62 -2.43
CA LEU A 173 7.31 12.92 -2.16
C LEU A 173 6.56 13.44 -3.38
N ARG A 174 7.18 14.34 -4.15
CA ARG A 174 6.59 14.83 -5.41
C ARG A 174 6.36 13.65 -6.36
N MET A 175 7.36 12.77 -6.50
CA MET A 175 7.21 11.56 -7.31
C MET A 175 6.07 10.67 -6.80
N VAL A 176 5.98 10.42 -5.49
CA VAL A 176 4.89 9.62 -4.90
C VAL A 176 3.53 10.17 -5.31
N TYR A 177 3.33 11.49 -5.21
CA TYR A 177 2.09 12.14 -5.60
C TYR A 177 1.72 11.84 -7.05
N TYR A 178 2.61 12.13 -8.01
CA TYR A 178 2.32 11.94 -9.44
C TYR A 178 2.05 10.47 -9.80
N VAL A 179 2.78 9.54 -9.17
CA VAL A 179 2.54 8.10 -9.36
C VAL A 179 1.18 7.68 -8.81
N ALA A 180 0.79 8.20 -7.65
CA ALA A 180 -0.47 7.84 -7.00
C ALA A 180 -1.69 8.51 -7.65
N SER A 181 -1.57 9.77 -8.07
CA SER A 181 -2.64 10.55 -8.73
C SER A 181 -2.86 10.16 -10.19
N ARG A 182 -1.92 9.43 -10.80
CA ARG A 182 -1.95 8.99 -12.21
C ARG A 182 -2.01 10.15 -13.21
N GLU A 183 -1.40 11.28 -12.89
CA GLU A 183 -1.30 12.39 -13.83
C GLU A 183 -0.40 12.03 -15.03
N GLU A 184 -0.71 12.56 -16.22
CA GLU A 184 -0.08 12.15 -17.49
C GLU A 184 1.41 12.55 -17.65
N ASN A 185 2.00 13.18 -16.65
CA ASN A 185 3.33 13.80 -16.73
C ASN A 185 4.41 13.11 -15.89
N VAL A 186 4.20 11.87 -15.44
CA VAL A 186 5.17 11.16 -14.56
C VAL A 186 6.56 11.06 -15.20
N ASP A 187 6.66 10.81 -16.50
CA ASP A 187 7.94 10.74 -17.21
C ASP A 187 8.67 12.08 -17.23
N LYS A 188 7.94 13.18 -17.44
CA LYS A 188 8.49 14.55 -17.39
C LYS A 188 8.96 14.89 -15.97
N VAL A 189 8.17 14.56 -14.96
CA VAL A 189 8.54 14.75 -13.55
C VAL A 189 9.79 13.94 -13.20
N MET A 190 9.89 12.69 -13.66
CA MET A 190 11.09 11.88 -13.46
C MET A 190 12.33 12.54 -14.09
N GLN A 191 12.21 13.08 -15.31
CA GLN A 191 13.31 13.81 -15.96
C GLN A 191 13.72 15.04 -15.15
N GLU A 192 12.77 15.90 -14.77
CA GLU A 192 12.99 17.09 -13.95
C GLU A 192 13.70 16.75 -12.63
N LEU A 193 13.19 15.76 -11.89
CA LEU A 193 13.74 15.38 -10.60
C LEU A 193 15.11 14.70 -10.73
N SER A 194 15.34 13.92 -11.79
CA SER A 194 16.63 13.26 -12.02
C SER A 194 17.76 14.22 -12.40
N ALA A 195 17.42 15.43 -12.88
CA ALA A 195 18.38 16.47 -13.22
C ALA A 195 18.96 17.20 -12.00
N ILE A 196 18.40 16.98 -10.81
CA ILE A 196 18.91 17.54 -9.55
C ILE A 196 20.28 16.91 -9.24
N SER A 197 21.34 17.71 -9.25
CA SER A 197 22.73 17.30 -9.06
C SER A 197 22.98 16.62 -7.71
N ASP A 198 22.37 17.17 -6.65
CA ASP A 198 22.75 16.88 -5.26
C ASP A 198 21.81 15.90 -4.54
N LEU A 199 21.08 15.07 -5.30
CA LEU A 199 20.24 14.03 -4.69
C LEU A 199 21.08 13.05 -3.87
N SER A 200 20.65 12.83 -2.63
CA SER A 200 21.24 11.81 -1.76
C SER A 200 21.04 10.40 -2.33
N HIS A 201 21.84 9.45 -1.87
CA HIS A 201 21.67 8.03 -2.26
C HIS A 201 20.28 7.49 -1.89
N ALA A 202 19.71 7.94 -0.76
CA ALA A 202 18.37 7.55 -0.33
C ALA A 202 17.29 8.12 -1.27
N GLU A 203 17.41 9.37 -1.68
CA GLU A 203 16.46 10.00 -2.61
C GLU A 203 16.53 9.38 -4.01
N LYS A 204 17.74 9.09 -4.52
CA LYS A 204 17.91 8.36 -5.79
C LYS A 204 17.23 6.99 -5.73
N LEU A 205 17.41 6.25 -4.62
CA LEU A 205 16.78 4.96 -4.40
C LEU A 205 15.24 5.06 -4.43
N ASP A 206 14.67 6.01 -3.68
CA ASP A 206 13.24 6.24 -3.57
C ASP A 206 12.63 6.68 -4.92
N LEU A 207 13.25 7.64 -5.60
CA LEU A 207 12.81 8.14 -6.91
C LEU A 207 12.73 7.00 -7.94
N LEU A 208 13.78 6.18 -8.05
CA LEU A 208 13.81 5.03 -8.95
C LEU A 208 12.76 3.98 -8.58
N PHE A 209 12.51 3.78 -7.28
CA PHE A 209 11.51 2.83 -6.80
C PHE A 209 10.08 3.26 -7.17
N TYR A 210 9.74 4.54 -6.97
CA TYR A 210 8.41 5.05 -7.33
C TYR A 210 8.22 5.08 -8.84
N TYR A 211 9.25 5.46 -9.61
CA TYR A 211 9.17 5.40 -11.06
C TYR A 211 8.99 3.96 -11.58
N ALA A 212 9.72 2.99 -11.02
CA ALA A 212 9.53 1.58 -11.34
C ALA A 212 8.11 1.10 -11.02
N THR A 213 7.51 1.61 -9.94
CA THR A 213 6.12 1.31 -9.56
C THR A 213 5.13 1.87 -10.57
N TYR A 214 5.32 3.10 -11.03
CA TYR A 214 4.54 3.68 -12.12
C TYR A 214 4.61 2.83 -13.39
N LEU A 215 5.82 2.51 -13.85
CA LEU A 215 6.04 1.67 -15.03
C LEU A 215 5.37 0.29 -14.90
N LYS A 216 5.36 -0.29 -13.68
CA LYS A 216 4.63 -1.53 -13.39
C LYS A 216 3.12 -1.36 -13.60
N ASN A 217 2.56 -0.27 -13.08
CA ASN A 217 1.12 -0.02 -13.10
C ASN A 217 0.59 0.20 -14.52
N ILE A 218 1.38 0.84 -15.39
CA ILE A 218 1.04 1.02 -16.82
C ILE A 218 1.42 -0.17 -17.72
N GLY A 219 1.91 -1.28 -17.14
CA GLY A 219 2.21 -2.52 -17.87
C GLY A 219 3.60 -2.57 -18.53
N GLN A 220 4.45 -1.56 -18.35
CA GLN A 220 5.83 -1.55 -18.84
C GLN A 220 6.78 -2.39 -17.95
N TYR A 221 6.47 -3.68 -17.79
CA TYR A 221 7.14 -4.55 -16.82
C TYR A 221 8.65 -4.70 -17.04
N ARG A 222 9.13 -4.71 -18.29
CA ARG A 222 10.57 -4.81 -18.59
C ARG A 222 11.34 -3.60 -18.06
N MET A 223 10.80 -2.40 -18.28
CA MET A 223 11.41 -1.16 -17.79
C MET A 223 11.29 -1.06 -16.27
N SER A 224 10.12 -1.39 -15.72
CA SER A 224 9.91 -1.48 -14.27
C SER A 224 10.96 -2.37 -13.57
N VAL A 225 11.21 -3.58 -14.07
CA VAL A 225 12.25 -4.48 -13.55
C VAL A 225 13.64 -3.85 -13.60
N ARG A 226 13.98 -3.12 -14.67
CA ARG A 226 15.27 -2.42 -14.78
C ARG A 226 15.40 -1.35 -13.70
N PHE A 227 14.39 -0.52 -13.51
CA PHE A 227 14.40 0.56 -12.53
C PHE A 227 14.38 0.05 -11.08
N PHE A 228 13.64 -1.02 -10.77
CA PHE A 228 13.72 -1.66 -9.46
C PHE A 228 15.12 -2.21 -9.17
N ARG A 229 15.78 -2.82 -10.15
CA ARG A 229 17.18 -3.28 -10.01
C ARG A 229 18.16 -2.13 -9.82
N MET A 230 17.97 -1.01 -10.51
CA MET A 230 18.76 0.20 -10.29
C MET A 230 18.56 0.73 -8.87
N SER A 231 17.31 0.85 -8.41
CA SER A 231 16.98 1.22 -7.02
C SER A 231 17.67 0.29 -6.01
N TYR A 232 17.66 -1.02 -6.25
CA TYR A 232 18.37 -2.00 -5.42
C TYR A 232 19.88 -1.80 -5.40
N SER A 233 20.52 -1.43 -6.52
CA SER A 233 21.97 -1.19 -6.54
C SER A 233 22.40 -0.04 -5.62
N PHE A 234 21.54 0.98 -5.44
CA PHE A 234 21.76 2.05 -4.48
C PHE A 234 21.59 1.61 -3.02
N SER A 235 20.85 0.53 -2.75
CA SER A 235 20.68 0.01 -1.39
C SER A 235 21.83 -0.88 -0.92
N GLN A 236 22.59 -1.48 -1.85
CA GLN A 236 23.66 -2.43 -1.51
C GLN A 236 24.86 -1.81 -0.78
N LYS A 237 25.04 -0.48 -0.83
CA LYS A 237 26.15 0.18 -0.12
C LYS A 237 26.05 0.07 1.40
N ASN A 238 24.87 -0.21 1.95
CA ASN A 238 24.59 -0.18 3.40
C ASN A 238 23.94 -1.46 3.97
N GLN A 239 23.94 -2.60 3.24
CA GLN A 239 23.20 -3.81 3.65
C GLN A 239 24.07 -5.04 3.86
N SER A 240 23.71 -5.85 4.87
CA SER A 240 24.29 -7.17 5.10
C SER A 240 23.96 -8.11 3.93
N LYS A 241 24.89 -9.01 3.63
CA LYS A 241 24.89 -9.94 2.46
C LYS A 241 23.67 -10.89 2.38
N HIS A 242 22.75 -10.85 3.34
CA HIS A 242 21.64 -11.78 3.52
C HIS A 242 20.25 -11.14 3.68
N SER A 243 20.07 -9.83 3.45
CA SER A 243 18.75 -9.20 3.48
C SER A 243 18.16 -9.01 2.08
N VAL A 244 16.88 -9.35 1.92
CA VAL A 244 16.12 -8.98 0.72
C VAL A 244 15.62 -7.56 0.92
N ASN A 245 15.96 -6.68 -0.01
CA ASN A 245 15.44 -5.32 -0.03
C ASN A 245 14.05 -5.29 -0.72
N ARG A 246 13.19 -4.34 -0.31
CA ARG A 246 11.90 -4.05 -0.97
C ARG A 246 11.99 -4.00 -2.51
N SER A 247 13.04 -3.41 -3.09
CA SER A 247 13.23 -3.29 -4.54
C SER A 247 13.45 -4.66 -5.20
N MET A 248 14.08 -5.60 -4.50
CA MET A 248 14.29 -6.97 -4.96
C MET A 248 12.98 -7.78 -4.91
N LEU A 249 12.17 -7.61 -3.86
CA LEU A 249 10.82 -8.21 -3.77
C LEU A 249 9.92 -7.70 -4.89
N GLU A 250 9.87 -6.38 -5.12
CA GLU A 250 9.09 -5.80 -6.21
C GLU A 250 9.59 -6.22 -7.59
N THR A 251 10.90 -6.41 -7.76
CA THR A 251 11.46 -7.01 -8.98
C THR A 251 10.91 -8.42 -9.19
N ALA A 252 10.90 -9.26 -8.15
CA ALA A 252 10.37 -10.62 -8.23
C ALA A 252 8.88 -10.64 -8.56
N LYS A 253 8.06 -9.84 -7.86
CA LYS A 253 6.61 -9.70 -8.14
C LYS A 253 6.37 -9.26 -9.58
N THR A 254 7.14 -8.29 -10.08
CA THR A 254 7.02 -7.78 -11.45
C THR A 254 7.38 -8.85 -12.49
N LEU A 255 8.42 -9.65 -12.23
CA LEU A 255 8.78 -10.78 -13.09
C LEU A 255 7.67 -11.84 -13.13
N LEU A 256 7.02 -12.13 -11.99
CA LEU A 256 5.88 -13.04 -11.93
C LEU A 256 4.71 -12.52 -12.78
N ILE A 257 4.35 -11.23 -12.63
CA ILE A 257 3.29 -10.58 -13.41
C ILE A 257 3.59 -10.69 -14.92
N ALA A 258 4.84 -10.42 -15.31
CA ALA A 258 5.32 -10.49 -16.69
C ALA A 258 5.42 -11.92 -17.27
N GLY A 259 5.04 -12.96 -16.51
CA GLY A 259 5.10 -14.36 -16.94
C GLY A 259 6.47 -15.03 -16.80
N LYS A 260 7.45 -14.34 -16.22
CA LYS A 260 8.80 -14.84 -15.93
C LYS A 260 8.90 -15.37 -14.49
N SER A 261 7.93 -16.19 -14.08
CA SER A 261 7.81 -16.70 -12.71
C SER A 261 9.05 -17.45 -12.21
N LYS A 262 9.73 -18.21 -13.08
CA LYS A 262 10.97 -18.93 -12.73
C LYS A 262 12.08 -17.96 -12.32
N ASP A 263 12.25 -16.87 -13.06
CA ASP A 263 13.28 -15.86 -12.79
C ASP A 263 12.98 -15.10 -11.50
N GLY A 264 11.72 -14.71 -11.29
CA GLY A 264 11.30 -14.03 -10.07
C GLY A 264 11.50 -14.89 -8.82
N CYS A 265 11.13 -16.17 -8.87
CA CYS A 265 11.35 -17.08 -7.74
C CYS A 265 12.82 -17.43 -7.54
N LYS A 266 13.63 -17.51 -8.60
CA LYS A 266 15.08 -17.70 -8.49
C LYS A 266 15.73 -16.53 -7.77
N LEU A 267 15.26 -15.31 -8.01
CA LEU A 267 15.80 -14.10 -7.40
C LEU A 267 15.75 -14.16 -5.87
N ILE A 268 14.62 -14.58 -5.30
CA ILE A 268 14.41 -14.61 -3.83
C ILE A 268 14.74 -15.96 -3.18
N LYS A 269 15.17 -16.95 -3.97
CA LYS A 269 15.42 -18.31 -3.47
C LYS A 269 16.53 -18.31 -2.43
N GLY A 270 16.27 -18.90 -1.27
CA GLY A 270 17.26 -19.04 -0.20
C GLY A 270 17.37 -17.83 0.73
N TYR A 271 16.61 -16.77 0.47
CA TYR A 271 16.52 -15.63 1.37
C TYR A 271 15.26 -15.73 2.23
N LYS A 272 15.39 -15.39 3.52
CA LYS A 272 14.26 -15.10 4.39
C LYS A 272 14.05 -13.59 4.42
N PHE A 273 12.82 -13.14 4.33
CA PHE A 273 12.47 -11.72 4.38
C PHE A 273 11.23 -11.51 5.26
N PRO A 274 11.12 -10.35 5.93
CA PRO A 274 9.92 -10.00 6.66
C PRO A 274 8.75 -9.83 5.69
N ILE A 275 7.57 -10.30 6.10
CA ILE A 275 6.34 -10.15 5.34
C ILE A 275 5.69 -8.84 5.77
N GLU A 276 5.81 -7.81 4.92
CA GLU A 276 5.32 -6.46 5.21
C GLU A 276 3.94 -6.21 4.59
N ASN A 277 3.66 -6.83 3.45
CA ASN A 277 2.38 -6.71 2.74
C ASN A 277 1.87 -8.06 2.21
N GLU A 278 0.61 -8.05 1.78
CA GLU A 278 -0.11 -9.20 1.22
C GLU A 278 0.62 -9.80 0.01
N GLY A 279 1.28 -8.95 -0.79
CA GLY A 279 2.05 -9.38 -1.95
C GLY A 279 3.31 -10.16 -1.59
N ASP A 280 3.94 -9.86 -0.45
CA ASP A 280 5.12 -10.58 0.04
C ASP A 280 4.76 -12.00 0.49
N GLU A 281 3.69 -12.17 1.27
CA GLU A 281 3.19 -13.49 1.68
C GLU A 281 2.82 -14.33 0.46
N VAL A 282 2.12 -13.74 -0.50
CA VAL A 282 1.69 -14.44 -1.71
C VAL A 282 2.89 -14.84 -2.57
N LEU A 283 3.89 -13.98 -2.70
CA LEU A 283 5.14 -14.28 -3.38
C LEU A 283 5.89 -15.43 -2.70
N ASP A 284 6.00 -15.39 -1.37
CA ASP A 284 6.67 -16.43 -0.57
C ASP A 284 5.99 -17.80 -0.77
N ILE A 285 4.67 -17.86 -0.60
CA ILE A 285 3.90 -19.10 -0.81
C ILE A 285 4.04 -19.61 -2.24
N TYR A 286 3.98 -18.72 -3.24
CA TYR A 286 4.06 -19.09 -4.64
C TYR A 286 5.44 -19.63 -5.03
N CYS A 287 6.51 -19.00 -4.55
CA CYS A 287 7.87 -19.36 -4.93
C CYS A 287 8.45 -20.56 -4.16
N ASN A 288 7.95 -20.82 -2.96
CA ASN A 288 8.26 -22.04 -2.22
C ASN A 288 7.45 -23.20 -2.82
N LYS A 289 8.02 -23.91 -3.80
CA LYS A 289 7.32 -25.01 -4.50
C LYS A 289 7.12 -26.22 -3.60
N GLY A 290 5.87 -26.52 -3.24
CA GLY A 290 5.46 -27.76 -2.58
C GLY A 290 3.98 -28.06 -2.80
N LYS A 291 3.57 -29.34 -2.85
CA LYS A 291 2.15 -29.73 -3.01
C LYS A 291 1.24 -29.08 -1.95
N GLN A 292 1.78 -28.85 -0.75
CA GLN A 292 1.07 -28.16 0.33
C GLN A 292 0.83 -26.67 0.05
N ASN A 293 1.72 -25.99 -0.68
CA ASN A 293 1.60 -24.56 -0.96
C ASN A 293 0.58 -24.25 -2.06
N LYS A 294 0.39 -25.16 -3.04
CA LYS A 294 -0.74 -25.05 -3.99
C LYS A 294 -2.08 -25.16 -3.26
N LYS A 295 -2.20 -26.10 -2.31
CA LYS A 295 -3.39 -26.22 -1.45
C LYS A 295 -3.57 -24.99 -0.56
N LYS A 296 -2.48 -24.42 -0.01
CA LYS A 296 -2.53 -23.17 0.76
C LYS A 296 -3.11 -22.02 -0.08
N LEU A 297 -2.64 -21.83 -1.31
CA LEU A 297 -3.18 -20.79 -2.21
C LEU A 297 -4.66 -21.02 -2.56
N GLN A 298 -5.10 -22.28 -2.71
CA GLN A 298 -6.53 -22.58 -2.92
C GLN A 298 -7.38 -22.20 -1.70
N VAL A 299 -6.90 -22.47 -0.48
CA VAL A 299 -7.56 -22.02 0.75
C VAL A 299 -7.65 -20.49 0.78
N LEU A 300 -6.61 -19.79 0.35
CA LEU A 300 -6.51 -18.33 0.34
C LEU A 300 -7.26 -17.65 -0.81
N LYS A 301 -7.93 -18.42 -1.69
CA LYS A 301 -8.65 -17.89 -2.86
C LYS A 301 -9.59 -16.72 -2.55
N PRO A 302 -10.38 -16.70 -1.46
CA PRO A 302 -11.26 -15.57 -1.14
C PRO A 302 -10.49 -14.24 -1.02
N SER A 303 -9.36 -14.24 -0.31
CA SER A 303 -8.50 -13.06 -0.19
C SER A 303 -7.91 -12.64 -1.52
N LEU A 304 -7.46 -13.61 -2.32
CA LEU A 304 -6.82 -13.35 -3.61
C LEU A 304 -7.80 -12.71 -4.60
N VAL A 305 -9.09 -13.08 -4.56
CA VAL A 305 -10.13 -12.49 -5.42
C VAL A 305 -10.32 -11.01 -5.10
N LEU A 306 -10.53 -10.65 -3.82
CA LEU A 306 -10.67 -9.24 -3.42
C LEU A 306 -9.41 -8.43 -3.71
N LEU A 307 -8.23 -8.99 -3.47
CA LEU A 307 -6.95 -8.32 -3.77
C LEU A 307 -6.74 -8.13 -5.28
N ALA A 308 -7.24 -9.04 -6.11
CA ALA A 308 -7.18 -8.93 -7.56
C ALA A 308 -8.05 -7.77 -8.10
N GLU A 309 -9.09 -7.37 -7.37
CA GLU A 309 -9.98 -6.27 -7.78
C GLU A 309 -9.41 -4.88 -7.44
N LYS A 310 -8.49 -4.81 -6.47
CA LYS A 310 -7.78 -3.56 -6.15
C LYS A 310 -6.92 -3.08 -7.34
N GLU A 311 -6.64 -1.78 -7.37
CA GLU A 311 -5.95 -1.09 -8.48
C GLU A 311 -4.59 -1.71 -8.88
N ASN A 312 -3.86 -2.29 -7.91
CA ASN A 312 -2.57 -2.96 -8.12
C ASN A 312 -2.71 -4.49 -8.04
N GLY A 313 -3.87 -5.02 -8.43
CA GLY A 313 -4.24 -6.42 -8.29
C GLY A 313 -3.60 -7.39 -9.29
N GLN A 314 -2.69 -6.93 -10.17
CA GLN A 314 -2.18 -7.72 -11.30
C GLN A 314 -1.45 -9.00 -10.86
N LEU A 315 -0.72 -8.93 -9.74
CA LEU A 315 -0.05 -10.10 -9.14
C LEU A 315 -1.07 -11.20 -8.81
N TYR A 316 -2.14 -10.82 -8.10
CA TYR A 316 -3.16 -11.76 -7.65
C TYR A 316 -3.98 -12.31 -8.82
N LYS A 317 -4.31 -11.47 -9.82
CA LYS A 317 -4.91 -11.92 -11.09
C LYS A 317 -4.04 -12.97 -11.77
N LYS A 318 -2.73 -12.77 -11.82
CA LYS A 318 -1.78 -13.72 -12.43
C LYS A 318 -1.75 -15.05 -11.67
N ILE A 319 -1.79 -15.01 -10.35
CA ILE A 319 -1.77 -16.21 -9.50
C ILE A 319 -3.09 -16.97 -9.61
N LEU A 320 -4.23 -16.29 -9.57
CA LEU A 320 -5.55 -16.89 -9.73
C LEU A 320 -5.69 -17.62 -11.08
N LYS A 321 -5.09 -17.11 -12.16
CA LYS A 321 -5.06 -17.80 -13.46
C LYS A 321 -4.31 -19.14 -13.44
N GLY A 322 -3.43 -19.36 -12.47
CA GLY A 322 -2.63 -20.58 -12.33
C GLY A 322 -3.13 -21.56 -11.26
N LEU A 323 -4.20 -21.20 -10.53
CA LEU A 323 -4.85 -22.06 -9.53
C LEU A 323 -5.98 -22.86 -10.15
#